data_AF-A0A0F3MIM8-F1
#
_entry.id   AF-A0A0F3MIM8-F1
#
_cell.length_a   1.000
_cell.length_b   1.000
_cell.length_c   1.000
_cell.angle_alpha   90.00
_cell.angle_beta   90.00
_cell.angle_gamma   90.00
#
_symmetry.space_group_name_H-M   'P 1'
#
loop_
_entity.id
_entity.type
_entity.pdbx_description
1 polymer ?
#
loop_
_entity_poly.entity_id
_entity_poly.type
_entity_poly.pdbx_seq_one_letter_code
_entity_poly.pdbx_strand_id
1 'polypeptide(L)'
;MSNLYHILHKLPAIEHEDMMVEYENLAQALVQSGKLRVDAEPKSNFIRLSEPSLNINIAISNEELNEPNLQESTKTMLMNIYKKKIADEEKALHKVNQIVETLQKKMAMQLIIEAELLLKLARLFVQSAHPIVIHWLLLERVEVFISYSNQIGDVMDIATWKYAGQNSGMQSTNVNNMAIYVSCGGDPFSFPKRYQKQSIFGDGWPAIARLQIIAAQELGHYADIYRDLNGNIVGRHSVNSSFTNAKPNVLRARRSDLFRCYEILQILENSGLNSLISYEKAVKFYYKNKIMGIRLLWAKLLSFFYKKRLFFMTKKKSFIFIQVYKDEQYSGLMLKAMILDMIFNLEPKADVYKRDDPNAEEAIACVEALARVPQQVIKWGHITTMAIMRDLYYIYYKQVIPSLIDRYQNVTGQSYMRNLDYVNTTIRYKLKKLFMFFKKDSLPSREV
;
A
#
# COMPACT_ATOMS: atom_id res chain seq x y z
N MET A 1 -11.92 -4.40 16.13
CA MET A 1 -10.85 -5.24 15.57
C MET A 1 -9.86 -4.34 14.84
N SER A 2 -8.57 -4.66 14.86
CA SER A 2 -7.51 -3.90 14.18
C SER A 2 -7.24 -4.45 12.79
N ASN A 3 -6.80 -3.59 11.86
CA ASN A 3 -6.39 -3.99 10.53
C ASN A 3 -5.14 -4.89 10.59
N LEU A 4 -5.13 -6.00 9.84
CA LEU A 4 -4.00 -6.94 9.83
C LEU A 4 -2.90 -6.45 8.87
N TYR A 5 -1.77 -5.97 9.38
CA TYR A 5 -0.67 -5.42 8.56
C TYR A 5 0.50 -6.38 8.28
N HIS A 6 0.39 -7.66 8.66
CA HIS A 6 1.48 -8.64 8.59
C HIS A 6 1.20 -9.79 7.61
N ILE A 7 0.10 -9.71 6.85
CA ILE A 7 -0.36 -10.81 5.99
C ILE A 7 -0.33 -10.35 4.53
N LEU A 8 0.40 -11.10 3.71
CA LEU A 8 0.40 -10.94 2.25
C LEU A 8 -0.01 -12.24 1.57
N HIS A 9 -0.73 -12.08 0.46
CA HIS A 9 -1.11 -13.21 -0.38
C HIS A 9 0.13 -13.78 -1.08
N LYS A 10 1.02 -12.94 -1.57
CA LYS A 10 2.24 -13.36 -2.25
C LYS A 10 3.42 -12.56 -1.72
N LEU A 11 4.60 -13.18 -1.70
CA LEU A 11 5.83 -12.45 -1.45
C LEU A 11 6.08 -11.50 -2.63
N PRO A 12 6.32 -10.21 -2.37
CA PRO A 12 6.73 -9.28 -3.41
C PRO A 12 8.16 -9.62 -3.87
N ALA A 13 8.45 -9.36 -5.14
CA ALA A 13 9.81 -9.46 -5.67
C ALA A 13 10.67 -8.29 -5.13
N ILE A 14 11.88 -8.60 -4.67
CA ILE A 14 12.83 -7.60 -4.14
C ILE A 14 14.04 -7.48 -5.07
N GLU A 15 14.45 -8.61 -5.64
CA GLU A 15 15.57 -8.70 -6.56
C GLU A 15 15.11 -8.40 -8.00
N HIS A 16 16.00 -7.80 -8.79
CA HIS A 16 15.76 -7.40 -10.16
C HIS A 16 15.21 -8.55 -11.02
N GLU A 17 15.81 -9.73 -10.91
CA GLU A 17 15.50 -10.90 -11.72
C GLU A 17 14.16 -11.56 -11.38
N ASP A 18 13.54 -11.22 -10.25
CA ASP A 18 12.21 -11.71 -9.88
C ASP A 18 11.07 -10.74 -10.30
N MET A 19 11.42 -9.55 -10.78
CA MET A 19 10.46 -8.52 -11.18
C MET A 19 9.86 -8.79 -12.57
N MET A 20 8.61 -8.39 -12.75
CA MET A 20 8.09 -8.17 -14.12
C MET A 20 8.77 -6.95 -14.73
N VAL A 21 9.04 -6.98 -16.03
CA VAL A 21 9.76 -5.94 -16.76
C VAL A 21 9.11 -4.56 -16.54
N GLU A 22 7.78 -4.48 -16.63
CA GLU A 22 7.06 -3.22 -16.41
C GLU A 22 7.27 -2.65 -15.01
N TYR A 23 7.17 -3.49 -13.97
CA TYR A 23 7.35 -3.04 -12.60
C TYR A 23 8.80 -2.66 -12.30
N GLU A 24 9.79 -3.36 -12.89
CA GLU A 24 11.19 -2.96 -12.74
C GLU A 24 11.46 -1.58 -13.36
N ASN A 25 10.95 -1.35 -14.57
CA ASN A 25 11.08 -0.06 -15.25
C ASN A 25 10.41 1.06 -14.44
N LEU A 26 9.23 0.79 -13.89
CA LEU A 26 8.53 1.75 -13.01
C LEU A 26 9.29 2.03 -11.72
N ALA A 27 9.91 1.01 -11.11
CA ALA A 27 10.73 1.20 -9.91
C ALA A 27 11.95 2.08 -10.21
N GLN A 28 12.64 1.82 -11.33
CA GLN A 28 13.77 2.65 -11.78
C GLN A 28 13.34 4.08 -12.08
N ALA A 29 12.23 4.26 -12.82
CA ALA A 29 11.69 5.57 -13.15
C ALA A 29 11.29 6.36 -11.89
N LEU A 30 10.74 5.69 -10.87
CA LEU A 30 10.39 6.34 -9.61
C LEU A 30 11.62 6.87 -8.88
N VAL A 31 12.70 6.09 -8.79
CA VAL A 31 13.96 6.55 -8.20
C VAL A 31 14.57 7.69 -9.02
N GLN A 32 14.66 7.51 -10.35
CA GLN A 32 15.24 8.50 -11.28
C GLN A 32 14.45 9.80 -11.35
N SER A 33 13.15 9.79 -11.04
CA SER A 33 12.34 11.02 -11.00
C SER A 33 12.68 11.96 -9.84
N GLY A 34 13.44 11.47 -8.84
CA GLY A 34 13.74 12.20 -7.61
C GLY A 34 12.53 12.40 -6.68
N LYS A 35 11.37 11.78 -6.98
CA LYS A 35 10.14 11.92 -6.18
C LYS A 35 9.99 10.90 -5.06
N LEU A 36 10.86 9.89 -5.02
CA LEU A 36 10.94 8.95 -3.90
C LEU A 36 11.76 9.54 -2.75
N ARG A 37 11.12 9.69 -1.59
CA ARG A 37 11.68 10.21 -0.35
C ARG A 37 11.62 9.10 0.69
N VAL A 38 12.77 8.72 1.22
CA VAL A 38 12.92 7.63 2.17
C VAL A 38 13.56 8.17 3.44
N ASP A 39 12.91 7.85 4.56
CA ASP A 39 13.44 8.01 5.91
C ASP A 39 13.60 6.62 6.52
N ALA A 40 14.86 6.19 6.64
CA ALA A 40 15.27 4.86 7.07
C ALA A 40 16.13 4.91 8.35
N GLU A 41 15.92 5.91 9.22
CA GLU A 41 16.50 6.09 10.56
C GLU A 41 17.81 5.31 10.86
N PRO A 42 19.00 5.96 10.91
CA PRO A 42 19.27 7.40 10.83
C PRO A 42 19.51 7.92 9.40
N LYS A 43 19.26 7.11 8.37
CA LYS A 43 19.52 7.48 6.96
C LYS A 43 18.30 8.18 6.35
N SER A 44 18.52 9.22 5.55
CA SER A 44 17.48 9.90 4.76
C SER A 44 18.05 10.28 3.40
N ASN A 45 17.20 10.31 2.37
CA ASN A 45 17.57 10.86 1.05
C ASN A 45 16.89 12.20 0.75
N PHE A 46 16.27 12.86 1.73
CA PHE A 46 15.60 14.14 1.50
C PHE A 46 15.76 15.11 2.67
N ILE A 47 15.63 16.40 2.35
CA ILE A 47 15.72 17.50 3.31
C ILE A 47 14.51 18.42 3.17
N ARG A 48 14.08 19.02 4.29
CA ARG A 48 12.99 19.99 4.28
C ARG A 48 13.51 21.41 4.19
N LEU A 49 12.97 22.16 3.23
CA LEU A 49 13.02 23.61 3.18
C LEU A 49 11.77 24.16 3.88
N SER A 50 11.96 24.74 5.06
CA SER A 50 10.88 25.37 5.83
C SER A 50 11.12 26.87 5.91
N GLU A 51 10.25 27.67 5.30
CA GLU A 51 10.23 29.12 5.39
C GLU A 51 8.83 29.61 5.80
N PRO A 52 8.56 29.72 7.12
CA PRO A 52 7.23 30.05 7.65
C PRO A 52 6.68 31.40 7.15
N SER A 53 7.56 32.38 6.90
CA SER A 53 7.20 33.71 6.39
C SER A 53 6.59 33.69 4.99
N LEU A 54 6.75 32.58 4.27
CA LEU A 54 6.22 32.32 2.93
C LEU A 54 5.20 31.17 2.93
N ASN A 55 4.89 30.59 4.09
CA ASN A 55 4.13 29.35 4.22
C ASN A 55 4.70 28.22 3.33
N ILE A 56 6.03 28.15 3.24
CA ILE A 56 6.74 27.13 2.47
C ILE A 56 7.19 26.04 3.42
N ASN A 57 6.80 24.81 3.13
CA ASN A 57 7.43 23.63 3.70
C ASN A 57 7.47 22.55 2.62
N ILE A 58 8.65 22.36 2.01
CA ILE A 58 8.85 21.48 0.86
C ILE A 58 9.95 20.49 1.19
N ALA A 59 9.72 19.22 0.87
CA ALA A 59 10.76 18.20 0.95
C ALA A 59 11.46 18.07 -0.41
N ILE A 60 12.78 18.20 -0.44
CA ILE A 60 13.58 18.10 -1.67
C ILE A 60 14.54 16.91 -1.51
N SER A 61 14.51 15.99 -2.47
CA SER A 61 15.36 14.80 -2.45
C SER A 61 16.83 15.12 -2.79
N ASN A 62 17.71 14.18 -2.47
CA ASN A 62 19.12 14.23 -2.82
C ASN A 62 19.32 14.30 -4.33
N GLU A 63 18.53 13.52 -5.09
CA GLU A 63 18.52 13.51 -6.55
C GLU A 63 18.09 14.89 -7.09
N GLU A 64 17.03 15.49 -6.54
CA GLU A 64 16.55 16.82 -6.93
C GLU A 64 17.56 17.96 -6.68
N LEU A 65 18.49 17.78 -5.74
CA LEU A 65 19.53 18.76 -5.42
C LEU A 65 20.82 18.56 -6.22
N ASN A 66 21.13 17.33 -6.62
CA ASN A 66 22.46 16.97 -7.12
C ASN A 66 22.49 16.48 -8.58
N GLU A 67 21.37 15.97 -9.11
CA GLU A 67 21.29 15.57 -10.52
C GLU A 67 21.02 16.80 -11.41
N PRO A 68 21.85 17.09 -12.44
CA PRO A 68 21.75 18.34 -13.22
C PRO A 68 20.36 18.62 -13.78
N ASN A 69 19.73 17.60 -14.38
CA ASN A 69 18.42 17.74 -15.02
C ASN A 69 17.29 18.01 -14.00
N LEU A 70 17.38 17.42 -12.81
CA LEU A 70 16.39 17.62 -11.75
C LEU A 70 16.62 18.93 -11.02
N GLN A 71 17.89 19.29 -10.79
CA GLN A 71 18.28 20.53 -10.12
C GLN A 71 17.75 21.76 -10.86
N GLU A 72 17.80 21.79 -12.19
CA GLU A 72 17.25 22.88 -12.99
C GLU A 72 15.73 23.03 -12.80
N SER A 73 15.01 21.89 -12.79
CA SER A 73 13.57 21.87 -12.50
C SER A 73 13.27 22.35 -11.07
N THR A 74 14.08 21.96 -10.09
CA THR A 74 13.97 22.38 -8.68
C THR A 74 14.22 23.89 -8.54
N LYS A 75 15.27 24.41 -9.18
CA LYS A 75 15.56 25.86 -9.22
C LYS A 75 14.40 26.64 -9.84
N THR A 76 13.83 26.14 -10.93
CA THR A 76 12.66 26.77 -11.58
C THR A 76 11.44 26.80 -10.66
N MET A 77 11.17 25.70 -9.95
CA MET A 77 10.09 25.63 -8.95
C MET A 77 10.31 26.66 -7.83
N LEU A 78 11.52 26.72 -7.26
CA LEU A 78 11.87 27.69 -6.23
C LEU A 78 11.77 29.13 -6.75
N MET A 79 12.24 29.40 -7.97
CA MET A 79 12.11 30.71 -8.61
C MET A 79 10.65 31.15 -8.71
N ASN A 80 9.74 30.27 -9.14
CA ASN A 80 8.31 30.59 -9.20
C ASN A 80 7.69 30.92 -7.83
N ILE A 81 8.25 30.36 -6.76
CA ILE A 81 7.82 30.65 -5.40
C ILE A 81 8.38 32.01 -4.95
N TYR A 82 9.69 32.25 -5.10
CA TYR A 82 10.35 33.46 -4.60
C TYR A 82 10.04 34.71 -5.44
N LYS A 83 9.76 34.57 -6.75
CA LYS A 83 9.30 35.69 -7.62
C LYS A 83 8.03 36.36 -7.10
N LYS A 84 7.20 35.66 -6.31
CA LYS A 84 6.01 36.26 -5.69
C LYS A 84 6.32 37.31 -4.63
N LYS A 85 7.53 37.29 -4.05
CA LYS A 85 7.99 38.29 -3.05
C LYS A 85 9.15 39.16 -3.52
N ILE A 86 10.00 38.65 -4.41
CA ILE A 86 11.17 39.36 -4.93
C ILE A 86 10.88 39.72 -6.38
N ALA A 87 10.54 40.99 -6.63
CA ALA A 87 10.21 41.49 -7.97
C ALA A 87 11.42 41.50 -8.93
N ASP A 88 12.62 41.61 -8.37
CA ASP A 88 13.88 41.60 -9.10
C ASP A 88 14.34 40.15 -9.37
N GLU A 89 14.34 39.76 -10.64
CA GLU A 89 14.61 38.40 -11.07
C GLU A 89 16.04 37.95 -10.77
N GLU A 90 17.04 38.84 -10.90
CA GLU A 90 18.43 38.51 -10.59
C GLU A 90 18.62 38.26 -9.09
N LYS A 91 17.98 39.09 -8.24
CA LYS A 91 18.01 38.89 -6.78
C LYS A 91 17.29 37.61 -6.36
N ALA A 92 16.17 37.29 -7.00
CA ALA A 92 15.46 36.04 -6.77
C ALA A 92 16.34 34.84 -7.15
N LEU A 93 17.02 34.90 -8.30
CA LEU A 93 17.91 33.84 -8.77
C LEU A 93 19.11 33.64 -7.84
N HIS A 94 19.75 34.72 -7.41
CA HIS A 94 20.84 34.65 -6.44
C HIS A 94 20.38 34.03 -5.12
N LYS A 95 19.20 34.40 -4.62
CA LYS A 95 18.62 33.81 -3.41
C LYS A 95 18.34 32.31 -3.57
N VAL A 96 17.78 31.89 -4.70
CA VAL A 96 17.51 30.47 -4.99
C VAL A 96 18.81 29.67 -5.05
N ASN A 97 19.85 30.18 -5.71
CA ASN A 97 21.15 29.50 -5.76
C ASN A 97 21.76 29.34 -4.35
N GLN A 98 21.71 30.39 -3.52
CA GLN A 98 22.17 30.30 -2.13
C GLN A 98 21.38 29.26 -1.31
N ILE A 99 20.07 29.17 -1.51
CA ILE A 99 19.23 28.16 -0.85
C ILE A 99 19.65 26.75 -1.29
N VAL A 100 19.77 26.52 -2.59
CA VAL A 100 20.18 25.22 -3.14
C VAL A 100 21.56 24.81 -2.60
N GLU A 101 22.55 25.70 -2.62
CA GLU A 101 23.88 25.43 -2.04
C GLU A 101 23.82 25.10 -0.55
N THR A 102 22.97 25.80 0.20
CA THR A 102 22.78 25.53 1.64
C THR A 102 22.14 24.17 1.86
N LEU A 103 21.13 23.80 1.06
CA LEU A 103 20.48 22.51 1.15
C LEU A 103 21.40 21.37 0.72
N GLN A 104 22.23 21.55 -0.31
CA GLN A 104 23.25 20.60 -0.73
C GLN A 104 24.28 20.34 0.39
N LYS A 105 24.77 21.40 1.05
CA LYS A 105 25.67 21.26 2.20
C LYS A 105 25.03 20.48 3.34
N LYS A 106 23.76 20.76 3.67
CA LYS A 106 23.03 20.03 4.70
C LYS A 106 22.78 18.56 4.31
N MET A 107 22.44 18.31 3.04
CA MET A 107 22.26 16.95 2.51
C MET A 107 23.56 16.14 2.61
N ALA A 108 24.70 16.74 2.30
CA ALA A 108 26.01 16.10 2.41
C ALA A 108 26.41 15.71 3.85
N MET A 109 25.76 16.31 4.86
CA MET A 109 25.96 15.95 6.27
C MET A 109 25.08 14.77 6.72
N GLN A 110 24.07 14.38 5.94
CA GLN A 110 23.18 13.26 6.27
C GLN A 110 23.81 11.91 5.89
N LEU A 111 23.37 10.85 6.58
CA LEU A 111 23.76 9.50 6.22
C LEU A 111 23.01 9.07 4.94
N ILE A 112 23.78 8.76 3.90
CA ILE A 112 23.27 8.46 2.57
C ILE A 112 22.55 7.10 2.55
N ILE A 113 21.40 7.07 1.88
CA ILE A 113 20.72 5.84 1.51
C ILE A 113 21.36 5.31 0.22
N GLU A 114 21.83 4.07 0.25
CA GLU A 114 22.43 3.42 -0.91
C GLU A 114 21.41 3.24 -2.04
N ALA A 115 21.84 3.43 -3.30
CA ALA A 115 20.96 3.32 -4.46
C ALA A 115 20.27 1.95 -4.58
N GLU A 116 20.95 0.88 -4.16
CA GLU A 116 20.36 -0.46 -4.13
C GLU A 116 19.18 -0.54 -3.15
N LEU A 117 19.28 0.10 -1.98
CA LEU A 117 18.23 0.15 -0.99
C LEU A 117 17.02 0.94 -1.50
N LEU A 118 17.25 2.09 -2.14
CA LEU A 118 16.19 2.87 -2.79
C LEU A 118 15.45 2.05 -3.85
N LEU A 119 16.18 1.33 -4.71
CA LEU A 119 15.57 0.47 -5.73
C LEU A 119 14.78 -0.69 -5.11
N LYS A 120 15.28 -1.32 -4.04
CA LYS A 120 14.54 -2.39 -3.35
C LYS A 120 13.23 -1.87 -2.74
N LEU A 121 13.23 -0.68 -2.13
CA LEU A 121 12.02 -0.05 -1.61
C LEU A 121 11.06 0.35 -2.74
N ALA A 122 11.58 0.89 -3.85
CA ALA A 122 10.78 1.23 -5.02
C ALA A 122 10.10 -0.01 -5.62
N ARG A 123 10.83 -1.13 -5.75
CA ARG A 123 10.30 -2.42 -6.23
C ARG A 123 9.16 -2.91 -5.37
N LEU A 124 9.30 -2.84 -4.04
CA LEU A 124 8.18 -3.13 -3.14
C LEU A 124 7.02 -2.18 -3.47
N PHE A 125 7.23 -0.87 -3.38
CA PHE A 125 6.18 0.12 -3.57
C PHE A 125 5.34 -0.09 -4.85
N VAL A 126 5.99 -0.21 -6.01
CA VAL A 126 5.29 -0.31 -7.32
C VAL A 126 4.44 -1.57 -7.48
N GLN A 127 4.79 -2.67 -6.79
CA GLN A 127 4.00 -3.92 -6.80
C GLN A 127 2.70 -3.83 -5.99
N SER A 128 2.51 -2.76 -5.22
CA SER A 128 1.34 -2.60 -4.34
C SER A 128 0.06 -2.22 -5.08
N ALA A 129 0.13 -1.91 -6.38
CA ALA A 129 -1.02 -1.53 -7.19
C ALA A 129 -0.88 -1.98 -8.66
N HIS A 130 -1.92 -1.71 -9.46
CA HIS A 130 -1.86 -1.90 -10.91
C HIS A 130 -0.82 -0.92 -11.52
N PRO A 131 0.03 -1.35 -12.49
CA PRO A 131 1.10 -0.50 -13.02
C PRO A 131 0.64 0.86 -13.55
N ILE A 132 -0.54 0.93 -14.18
CA ILE A 132 -1.11 2.20 -14.67
C ILE A 132 -1.23 3.28 -13.59
N VAL A 133 -1.44 2.90 -12.32
CA VAL A 133 -1.52 3.85 -11.21
C VAL A 133 -0.15 4.49 -10.98
N ILE A 134 0.92 3.73 -11.13
CA ILE A 134 2.31 4.23 -11.00
C ILE A 134 2.69 5.08 -12.21
N HIS A 135 2.25 4.72 -13.41
CA HIS A 135 2.44 5.56 -14.61
C HIS A 135 1.83 6.96 -14.42
N TRP A 136 0.61 7.04 -13.87
CA TRP A 136 -0.02 8.32 -13.52
C TRP A 136 0.75 9.10 -12.45
N LEU A 137 1.18 8.41 -11.40
CA LEU A 137 1.98 9.00 -10.32
C LEU A 137 3.25 9.66 -10.87
N LEU A 138 3.95 8.97 -11.78
CA LEU A 138 5.14 9.49 -12.45
C LEU A 138 4.83 10.67 -13.39
N LEU A 139 3.74 10.57 -14.16
CA LEU A 139 3.30 11.63 -15.08
C LEU A 139 2.98 12.94 -14.33
N GLU A 140 2.31 12.83 -13.18
CA GLU A 140 1.95 13.96 -12.33
C GLU A 140 3.07 14.36 -11.35
N ARG A 141 4.22 13.66 -11.38
CA ARG A 141 5.37 13.90 -10.50
C ARG A 141 5.01 13.90 -9.00
N VAL A 142 4.10 13.00 -8.62
CA VAL A 142 3.60 12.86 -7.25
C VAL A 142 4.72 12.40 -6.31
N GLU A 143 4.77 13.01 -5.13
CA GLU A 143 5.77 12.71 -4.10
C GLU A 143 5.42 11.42 -3.35
N VAL A 144 6.41 10.55 -3.15
CA VAL A 144 6.25 9.30 -2.41
C VAL A 144 7.18 9.30 -1.21
N PHE A 145 6.63 9.22 -0.01
CA PHE A 145 7.36 9.14 1.25
C PHE A 145 7.26 7.72 1.82
N ILE A 146 8.41 7.11 2.10
CA ILE A 146 8.52 5.83 2.79
C ILE A 146 9.30 6.06 4.08
N SER A 147 8.70 5.74 5.23
CA SER A 147 9.34 5.87 6.54
C SER A 147 9.44 4.53 7.26
N TYR A 148 10.58 4.27 7.88
CA TYR A 148 10.78 3.11 8.76
C TYR A 148 10.06 3.28 10.10
N SER A 149 9.65 4.52 10.45
CA SER A 149 8.82 4.82 11.61
C SER A 149 7.46 4.09 11.56
N ASN A 150 6.88 3.87 12.74
CA ASN A 150 5.52 3.36 12.89
C ASN A 150 4.45 4.38 12.51
N GLN A 151 4.80 5.67 12.49
CA GLN A 151 3.91 6.76 12.15
C GLN A 151 4.50 7.57 11.00
N ILE A 152 3.64 8.17 10.18
CA ILE A 152 4.09 9.05 9.09
C ILE A 152 4.24 10.51 9.55
N GLY A 153 3.95 10.82 10.81
CA GLY A 153 4.02 12.19 11.35
C GLY A 153 5.39 12.84 11.14
N ASP A 154 6.45 12.03 11.20
CA ASP A 154 7.84 12.48 11.05
C ASP A 154 8.20 12.85 9.59
N VAL A 155 7.45 12.32 8.61
CA VAL A 155 7.60 12.61 7.18
C VAL A 155 6.52 13.53 6.62
N MET A 156 5.42 13.72 7.35
CA MET A 156 4.34 14.64 6.99
C MET A 156 4.67 16.09 7.32
N ASP A 157 4.12 17.00 6.53
CA ASP A 157 4.04 18.42 6.87
C ASP A 157 2.82 18.72 7.76
N ILE A 158 3.01 18.57 9.07
CA ILE A 158 1.96 18.80 10.07
C ILE A 158 1.49 20.28 10.08
N ALA A 159 2.36 21.23 9.75
CA ALA A 159 2.03 22.66 9.79
C ALA A 159 1.05 23.03 8.67
N THR A 160 1.32 22.60 7.44
CA THR A 160 0.39 22.78 6.31
C THR A 160 -0.88 21.98 6.50
N TRP A 161 -0.78 20.76 7.07
CA TRP A 161 -1.94 19.93 7.36
C TRP A 161 -2.90 20.58 8.37
N LYS A 162 -2.38 21.16 9.46
CA LYS A 162 -3.18 21.89 10.45
C LYS A 162 -3.79 23.18 9.88
N TYR A 163 -3.04 23.92 9.06
CA TYR A 163 -3.49 25.20 8.49
C TYR A 163 -4.57 25.01 7.40
N ALA A 164 -4.52 23.91 6.64
CA ALA A 164 -5.51 23.60 5.62
C ALA A 164 -6.93 23.39 6.18
N GLY A 165 -7.09 23.22 7.51
CA GLY A 165 -8.38 23.29 8.23
C GLY A 165 -9.44 22.26 7.86
N GLN A 166 -9.19 21.45 6.83
CA GLN A 166 -10.02 20.32 6.44
C GLN A 166 -9.37 19.06 6.99
N ASN A 167 -10.13 18.29 7.77
CA ASN A 167 -9.79 16.94 8.25
C ASN A 167 -9.68 15.95 7.07
N SER A 168 -8.77 16.21 6.14
CA SER A 168 -8.33 15.30 5.08
C SER A 168 -7.16 14.53 5.68
N GLY A 169 -7.44 13.53 6.51
CA GLY A 169 -6.37 12.61 6.92
C GLY A 169 -5.79 11.98 5.68
N MET A 170 -4.52 12.19 5.34
CA MET A 170 -3.78 11.54 4.23
C MET A 170 -4.39 11.59 2.82
N GLN A 171 -5.56 12.21 2.65
CA GLN A 171 -6.36 12.12 1.43
C GLN A 171 -5.96 13.26 0.50
N SER A 172 -5.58 12.91 -0.73
CA SER A 172 -5.40 13.80 -1.88
C SER A 172 -6.71 14.51 -2.25
N THR A 173 -7.18 15.43 -1.41
CA THR A 173 -8.37 16.25 -1.66
C THR A 173 -8.01 17.55 -2.36
N ASN A 174 -6.77 18.04 -2.19
CA ASN A 174 -6.28 19.24 -2.85
C ASN A 174 -5.32 18.90 -4.01
N VAL A 175 -5.70 19.36 -5.20
CA VAL A 175 -5.02 19.21 -6.50
C VAL A 175 -3.55 19.69 -6.46
N ASN A 176 -3.22 20.63 -5.57
CA ASN A 176 -1.94 21.33 -5.60
C ASN A 176 -0.82 20.71 -4.76
N ASN A 177 -1.05 19.67 -3.96
CA ASN A 177 -0.02 19.01 -3.11
C ASN A 177 -0.37 17.54 -2.86
N MET A 178 -0.41 16.72 -3.91
CA MET A 178 -0.62 15.28 -3.75
C MET A 178 0.70 14.58 -3.37
N ALA A 179 0.67 13.85 -2.26
CA ALA A 179 1.78 13.03 -1.79
C ALA A 179 1.23 11.70 -1.25
N ILE A 180 2.03 10.65 -1.38
CA ILE A 180 1.74 9.31 -0.87
C ILE A 180 2.65 9.05 0.33
N TYR A 181 2.08 8.61 1.45
CA TYR A 181 2.82 8.37 2.68
C TYR A 181 2.70 6.91 3.11
N VAL A 182 3.83 6.22 3.23
CA VAL A 182 3.90 4.80 3.56
C VAL A 182 4.79 4.59 4.78
N SER A 183 4.27 3.90 5.79
CA SER A 183 5.02 3.50 6.99
C SER A 183 5.35 2.02 6.94
N CYS A 184 6.62 1.68 7.16
CA CYS A 184 7.12 0.30 7.27
C CYS A 184 7.07 -0.21 8.71
N GLY A 185 7.18 0.66 9.72
CA GLY A 185 7.17 0.25 11.13
C GLY A 185 8.32 -0.68 11.55
N GLY A 186 9.45 -0.58 10.85
CA GLY A 186 10.66 -1.40 10.95
C GLY A 186 11.45 -1.40 9.64
N ASP A 187 12.66 -1.96 9.66
CA ASP A 187 13.49 -2.14 8.47
C ASP A 187 13.02 -3.37 7.66
N PRO A 188 12.51 -3.21 6.42
CA PRO A 188 12.04 -4.32 5.59
C PRO A 188 13.12 -5.36 5.25
N PHE A 189 14.41 -5.02 5.34
CA PHE A 189 15.51 -5.88 4.90
C PHE A 189 16.39 -6.40 6.06
N SER A 190 16.07 -6.03 7.30
CA SER A 190 16.70 -6.59 8.49
C SER A 190 15.99 -7.88 8.90
N PHE A 191 16.63 -9.02 8.63
CA PHE A 191 16.16 -10.34 9.06
C PHE A 191 17.02 -10.83 10.23
N PRO A 192 16.51 -10.81 11.49
CA PRO A 192 17.30 -11.28 12.62
C PRO A 192 17.68 -12.76 12.45
N LYS A 193 18.89 -13.15 12.90
CA LYS A 193 19.40 -14.54 12.84
C LYS A 193 18.46 -15.58 13.47
N ARG A 194 17.59 -15.15 14.39
CA ARG A 194 16.47 -15.92 14.92
C ARG A 194 15.17 -15.27 14.44
N TYR A 195 14.89 -15.37 13.15
CA TYR A 195 13.60 -14.96 12.63
C TYR A 195 12.52 -15.79 13.33
N GLN A 196 11.76 -15.15 14.21
CA GLN A 196 10.57 -15.75 14.77
C GLN A 196 9.54 -15.71 13.64
N LYS A 197 9.22 -16.86 13.04
CA LYS A 197 8.19 -17.03 12.00
C LYS A 197 6.81 -16.42 12.32
N GLN A 198 6.62 -15.91 13.54
CA GLN A 198 5.36 -15.40 14.08
C GLN A 198 5.43 -13.91 14.45
N SER A 199 6.46 -13.15 14.05
CA SER A 199 6.48 -11.72 14.32
C SER A 199 5.36 -11.01 13.54
N ILE A 200 4.60 -10.16 14.23
CA ILE A 200 3.47 -9.39 13.68
C ILE A 200 3.88 -7.91 13.45
N PHE A 201 5.00 -7.48 14.04
CA PHE A 201 5.52 -6.12 13.98
C PHE A 201 7.05 -6.11 13.93
N GLY A 202 7.64 -4.95 13.59
CA GLY A 202 9.08 -4.75 13.51
C GLY A 202 9.68 -5.19 12.16
N ASP A 203 10.98 -5.44 12.20
CA ASP A 203 11.83 -5.63 11.01
C ASP A 203 11.51 -6.89 10.18
N GLY A 204 11.96 -6.87 8.93
CA GLY A 204 11.88 -7.95 7.97
C GLY A 204 10.49 -8.08 7.39
N TRP A 205 9.93 -9.29 7.45
CA TRP A 205 8.66 -9.61 6.80
C TRP A 205 7.46 -8.74 7.26
N PRO A 206 7.25 -8.46 8.56
CA PRO A 206 6.16 -7.59 8.99
C PRO A 206 6.28 -6.18 8.42
N ALA A 207 7.50 -5.64 8.31
CA ALA A 207 7.75 -4.35 7.69
C ALA A 207 7.49 -4.35 6.17
N ILE A 208 7.91 -5.40 5.45
CA ILE A 208 7.55 -5.59 4.03
C ILE A 208 6.03 -5.64 3.86
N ALA A 209 5.35 -6.44 4.69
CA ALA A 209 3.91 -6.58 4.64
C ALA A 209 3.19 -5.25 4.92
N ARG A 210 3.61 -4.51 5.95
CA ARG A 210 3.03 -3.21 6.28
C ARG A 210 3.23 -2.21 5.14
N LEU A 211 4.42 -2.13 4.55
CA LEU A 211 4.71 -1.28 3.39
C LEU A 211 3.75 -1.59 2.25
N GLN A 212 3.66 -2.86 1.82
CA GLN A 212 2.76 -3.28 0.73
C GLN A 212 1.30 -2.93 1.00
N ILE A 213 0.84 -3.18 2.22
CA ILE A 213 -0.56 -3.01 2.61
C ILE A 213 -0.94 -1.52 2.68
N ILE A 214 -0.09 -0.68 3.28
CA ILE A 214 -0.33 0.76 3.36
C ILE A 214 -0.19 1.38 1.97
N ALA A 215 0.87 1.07 1.23
CA ALA A 215 1.06 1.58 -0.13
C ALA A 215 -0.13 1.25 -1.04
N ALA A 216 -0.67 0.02 -0.96
CA ALA A 216 -1.82 -0.38 -1.74
C ALA A 216 -3.08 0.44 -1.42
N GLN A 217 -3.29 0.80 -0.15
CA GLN A 217 -4.39 1.68 0.25
C GLN A 217 -4.19 3.09 -0.31
N GLU A 218 -3.03 3.70 -0.12
CA GLU A 218 -2.73 5.06 -0.60
C GLU A 218 -2.84 5.16 -2.12
N LEU A 219 -2.30 4.16 -2.83
CA LEU A 219 -2.42 4.05 -4.29
C LEU A 219 -3.87 3.78 -4.71
N GLY A 220 -4.69 3.13 -3.87
CA GLY A 220 -6.13 3.02 -4.05
C GLY A 220 -6.84 4.38 -3.99
N HIS A 221 -6.49 5.23 -3.02
CA HIS A 221 -7.01 6.60 -2.92
C HIS A 221 -6.59 7.47 -4.09
N TYR A 222 -5.35 7.31 -4.56
CA TYR A 222 -4.84 8.03 -5.73
C TYR A 222 -5.50 7.56 -7.04
N ALA A 223 -5.70 6.25 -7.19
CA ALA A 223 -6.41 5.67 -8.34
C ALA A 223 -7.88 6.12 -8.41
N ASP A 224 -8.52 6.38 -7.27
CA ASP A 224 -9.90 6.88 -7.22
C ASP A 224 -10.05 8.32 -7.72
N ILE A 225 -8.97 9.07 -7.94
CA ILE A 225 -9.03 10.40 -8.56
C ILE A 225 -9.48 10.29 -10.02
N TYR A 226 -10.56 11.00 -10.35
CA TYR A 226 -11.15 11.01 -11.68
C TYR A 226 -10.62 12.20 -12.50
N ARG A 227 -10.18 11.89 -13.71
CA ARG A 227 -9.55 12.83 -14.64
C ARG A 227 -10.37 12.99 -15.91
N ASP A 228 -10.39 14.21 -16.46
CA ASP A 228 -10.92 14.47 -17.80
C ASP A 228 -9.97 13.98 -18.90
N LEU A 229 -10.34 14.20 -20.16
CA LEU A 229 -9.53 13.79 -21.32
C LEU A 229 -8.19 14.53 -21.44
N ASN A 230 -8.08 15.70 -20.81
CA ASN A 230 -6.86 16.51 -20.79
C ASN A 230 -5.98 16.20 -19.57
N GLY A 231 -6.40 15.27 -18.70
CA GLY A 231 -5.68 14.92 -17.48
C GLY A 231 -5.98 15.83 -16.30
N ASN A 232 -6.93 16.77 -16.41
CA ASN A 232 -7.31 17.61 -15.28
C ASN A 232 -8.12 16.80 -14.27
N ILE A 233 -7.86 17.03 -12.99
CA ILE A 233 -8.63 16.43 -11.89
C ILE A 233 -9.99 17.10 -11.81
N VAL A 234 -11.06 16.32 -11.96
CA VAL A 234 -12.45 16.83 -11.92
C VAL A 234 -13.30 16.19 -10.82
N GLY A 235 -12.76 15.23 -10.07
CA GLY A 235 -13.44 14.62 -8.93
C GLY A 235 -12.87 13.26 -8.56
N ARG A 236 -13.73 12.36 -8.08
CA ARG A 236 -13.39 10.97 -7.75
C ARG A 236 -14.34 9.98 -8.42
N HIS A 237 -13.94 8.71 -8.51
CA HIS A 237 -14.83 7.64 -8.94
C HIS A 237 -15.87 7.30 -7.88
N SER A 238 -15.52 7.45 -6.60
CA SER A 238 -16.34 7.12 -5.43
C SER A 238 -17.41 8.14 -5.05
N VAL A 239 -17.19 9.44 -5.30
CA VAL A 239 -18.03 10.55 -4.81
C VAL A 239 -18.31 11.60 -5.89
N ASN A 240 -19.28 12.48 -5.64
CA ASN A 240 -19.52 13.66 -6.49
C ASN A 240 -18.38 14.69 -6.38
N SER A 241 -18.36 15.68 -7.29
CA SER A 241 -17.31 16.71 -7.35
C SER A 241 -17.25 17.61 -6.11
N SER A 242 -18.35 17.74 -5.37
CA SER A 242 -18.41 18.50 -4.11
C SER A 242 -18.03 17.67 -2.88
N PHE A 243 -17.72 16.37 -3.03
CA PHE A 243 -17.41 15.45 -1.93
C PHE A 243 -18.49 15.34 -0.85
N THR A 244 -19.71 15.77 -1.15
CA THR A 244 -20.83 15.75 -0.20
C THR A 244 -21.63 14.46 -0.26
N ASN A 245 -21.60 13.77 -1.40
CA ASN A 245 -22.39 12.55 -1.60
C ASN A 245 -21.57 11.45 -2.29
N ALA A 246 -21.72 10.22 -1.79
CA ALA A 246 -21.26 9.03 -2.48
C ALA A 246 -21.97 8.86 -3.82
N LYS A 247 -21.27 8.35 -4.83
CA LYS A 247 -21.95 7.93 -6.06
C LYS A 247 -22.86 6.72 -5.75
N PRO A 248 -24.10 6.70 -6.27
CA PRO A 248 -25.08 5.67 -5.89
C PRO A 248 -24.62 4.22 -6.15
N ASN A 249 -23.83 4.00 -7.20
CA ASN A 249 -23.28 2.68 -7.54
C ASN A 249 -22.25 2.21 -6.49
N VAL A 250 -21.36 3.09 -6.03
CA VAL A 250 -20.31 2.76 -5.05
C VAL A 250 -20.92 2.55 -3.67
N LEU A 251 -21.87 3.40 -3.29
CA LEU A 251 -22.64 3.26 -2.06
C LEU A 251 -23.36 1.89 -2.00
N ARG A 252 -24.06 1.52 -3.07
CA ARG A 252 -24.76 0.24 -3.18
C ARG A 252 -23.78 -0.94 -3.14
N ALA A 253 -22.65 -0.83 -3.86
CA ALA A 253 -21.62 -1.86 -3.88
C ALA A 253 -21.04 -2.12 -2.48
N ARG A 254 -20.68 -1.06 -1.74
CA ARG A 254 -20.18 -1.17 -0.36
C ARG A 254 -21.16 -1.91 0.55
N ARG A 255 -22.44 -1.52 0.53
CA ARG A 255 -23.48 -2.14 1.36
C ARG A 255 -23.75 -3.60 0.96
N SER A 256 -23.76 -3.89 -0.33
CA SER A 256 -23.92 -5.25 -0.88
C SER A 256 -22.76 -6.16 -0.46
N ASP A 257 -21.51 -5.69 -0.59
CA ASP A 257 -20.33 -6.45 -0.19
C ASP A 257 -20.29 -6.66 1.33
N LEU A 258 -20.68 -5.67 2.12
CA LEU A 258 -20.77 -5.80 3.58
C LEU A 258 -21.79 -6.86 3.99
N PHE A 259 -22.99 -6.81 3.40
CA PHE A 259 -24.00 -7.85 3.63
C PHE A 259 -23.48 -9.24 3.26
N ARG A 260 -22.80 -9.35 2.10
CA ARG A 260 -22.22 -10.62 1.65
C ARG A 260 -21.16 -11.15 2.62
N CYS A 261 -20.31 -10.29 3.17
CA CYS A 261 -19.33 -10.69 4.18
C CYS A 261 -20.00 -11.36 5.40
N TYR A 262 -21.06 -10.74 5.94
CA TYR A 262 -21.81 -11.30 7.06
C TYR A 262 -22.53 -12.60 6.70
N GLU A 263 -23.14 -12.68 5.52
CA GLU A 263 -23.80 -13.90 5.04
C GLU A 263 -22.80 -15.06 4.90
N ILE A 264 -21.65 -14.82 4.27
CA ILE A 264 -20.58 -15.82 4.13
C ILE A 264 -20.09 -16.25 5.51
N LEU A 265 -19.84 -15.31 6.43
CA LEU A 265 -19.41 -15.64 7.79
C LEU A 265 -20.42 -16.56 8.48
N GLN A 266 -21.70 -16.22 8.44
CA GLN A 266 -22.77 -17.02 9.03
C GLN A 266 -22.84 -18.43 8.41
N ILE A 267 -22.70 -18.53 7.08
CA ILE A 267 -22.66 -19.82 6.39
C ILE A 267 -21.48 -20.68 6.86
N LEU A 268 -20.30 -20.08 7.05
CA LEU A 268 -19.12 -20.80 7.52
C LEU A 268 -19.24 -21.21 8.98
N GLU A 269 -19.78 -20.34 9.83
CA GLU A 269 -20.05 -20.64 11.23
C GLU A 269 -21.03 -21.82 11.36
N ASN A 270 -22.12 -21.81 10.59
CA ASN A 270 -23.06 -22.92 10.50
C ASN A 270 -22.44 -24.21 9.92
N SER A 271 -21.39 -24.09 9.12
CA SER A 271 -20.65 -25.22 8.54
C SER A 271 -19.58 -25.79 9.48
N GLY A 272 -19.40 -25.22 10.67
CA GLY A 272 -18.47 -25.69 11.70
C GLY A 272 -17.18 -24.88 11.85
N LEU A 273 -17.10 -23.66 11.30
CA LEU A 273 -15.93 -22.78 11.43
C LEU A 273 -15.55 -22.51 12.90
N ASN A 274 -16.53 -22.23 13.76
CA ASN A 274 -16.27 -21.95 15.18
C ASN A 274 -15.70 -23.17 15.91
N SER A 275 -16.19 -24.38 15.60
CA SER A 275 -15.63 -25.62 16.13
C SER A 275 -14.19 -25.83 15.66
N LEU A 276 -13.92 -25.66 14.36
CA LEU A 276 -12.56 -25.74 13.81
C LEU A 276 -11.60 -24.79 14.53
N ILE A 277 -12.01 -23.53 14.71
CA ILE A 277 -11.19 -22.50 15.37
C ILE A 277 -10.88 -22.86 16.82
N SER A 278 -11.86 -23.39 17.58
CA SER A 278 -11.64 -23.81 18.96
C SER A 278 -10.55 -24.88 19.06
N TYR A 279 -10.55 -25.87 18.16
CA TYR A 279 -9.51 -26.89 18.12
C TYR A 279 -8.18 -26.37 17.58
N GLU A 280 -8.17 -25.50 16.58
CA GLU A 280 -6.94 -24.84 16.10
C GLU A 280 -6.27 -24.00 17.19
N LYS A 281 -7.05 -23.25 17.98
CA LYS A 281 -6.55 -22.52 19.16
C LYS A 281 -5.96 -23.45 20.21
N ALA A 282 -6.63 -24.58 20.49
CA ALA A 282 -6.11 -25.59 21.42
C ALA A 282 -4.78 -26.19 20.92
N VAL A 283 -4.68 -26.52 19.62
CA VAL A 283 -3.43 -26.99 19.00
C VAL A 283 -2.33 -25.95 19.12
N LYS A 284 -2.60 -24.67 18.80
CA LYS A 284 -1.65 -23.55 18.91
C LYS A 284 -1.18 -23.38 20.36
N PHE A 285 -2.10 -23.47 21.33
CA PHE A 285 -1.79 -23.42 22.76
C PHE A 285 -0.89 -24.58 23.21
N TYR A 286 -1.20 -25.81 22.82
CA TYR A 286 -0.38 -26.97 23.19
C TYR A 286 1.03 -26.90 22.60
N TYR A 287 1.17 -26.48 21.34
CA TYR A 287 2.49 -26.27 20.74
C TYR A 287 3.28 -25.18 21.46
N LYS A 288 2.66 -24.04 21.77
CA LYS A 288 3.31 -22.94 22.49
C LYS A 288 3.84 -23.37 23.85
N ASN A 289 3.08 -24.20 24.56
CA ASN A 289 3.44 -24.68 25.90
C ASN A 289 4.22 -26.02 25.89
N LYS A 290 4.63 -26.52 24.71
CA LYS A 290 5.33 -27.81 24.54
C LYS A 290 4.58 -29.01 25.17
N ILE A 291 3.25 -28.93 25.23
CA ILE A 291 2.40 -29.99 25.78
C ILE A 291 2.24 -31.08 24.72
N MET A 292 2.68 -32.30 25.04
CA MET A 292 2.60 -33.47 24.17
C MET A 292 1.62 -34.51 24.71
N GLY A 293 1.08 -35.37 23.84
CA GLY A 293 0.28 -36.53 24.22
C GLY A 293 -1.14 -36.57 23.65
N ILE A 294 -2.00 -37.38 24.26
CA ILE A 294 -3.33 -37.74 23.78
C ILE A 294 -4.22 -36.50 23.54
N ARG A 295 -4.14 -35.48 24.41
CA ARG A 295 -4.92 -34.23 24.27
C ARG A 295 -4.57 -33.46 22.98
N LEU A 296 -3.29 -33.37 22.63
CA LEU A 296 -2.85 -32.75 21.38
C LEU A 296 -3.30 -33.56 20.18
N LEU A 297 -3.19 -34.90 20.25
CA LEU A 297 -3.63 -35.79 19.18
C LEU A 297 -5.15 -35.64 18.94
N TRP A 298 -5.96 -35.62 19.99
CA TRP A 298 -7.41 -35.39 19.89
C TRP A 298 -7.74 -34.03 19.29
N ALA A 299 -7.08 -32.95 19.73
CA ALA A 299 -7.29 -31.63 19.18
C ALA A 299 -6.94 -31.56 17.68
N LYS A 300 -5.87 -32.24 17.25
CA LYS A 300 -5.49 -32.37 15.83
C LYS A 300 -6.51 -33.17 15.03
N LEU A 301 -6.96 -34.31 15.53
CA LEU A 301 -7.96 -35.15 14.86
C LEU A 301 -9.28 -34.41 14.67
N LEU A 302 -9.74 -33.71 15.71
CA LEU A 302 -10.97 -32.91 15.65
C LEU A 302 -10.80 -31.70 14.72
N SER A 303 -9.68 -30.98 14.80
CA SER A 303 -9.35 -29.91 13.85
C SER A 303 -9.39 -30.43 12.40
N PHE A 304 -8.77 -31.59 12.12
CA PHE A 304 -8.81 -32.20 10.80
C PHE A 304 -10.23 -32.58 10.36
N PHE A 305 -11.02 -33.19 11.24
CA PHE A 305 -12.41 -33.55 10.97
C PHE A 305 -13.26 -32.32 10.62
N TYR A 306 -13.22 -31.28 11.44
CA TYR A 306 -13.97 -30.04 11.20
C TYR A 306 -13.46 -29.30 9.96
N LYS A 307 -12.16 -29.34 9.67
CA LYS A 307 -11.60 -28.84 8.42
C LYS A 307 -12.21 -29.60 7.24
N LYS A 308 -12.17 -30.92 7.21
CA LYS A 308 -12.77 -31.71 6.11
C LYS A 308 -14.26 -31.45 5.94
N ARG A 309 -15.01 -31.35 7.04
CA ARG A 309 -16.43 -30.99 7.03
C ARG A 309 -16.67 -29.61 6.41
N LEU A 310 -15.94 -28.59 6.87
CA LEU A 310 -16.04 -27.22 6.36
C LEU A 310 -15.78 -27.18 4.85
N PHE A 311 -14.67 -27.76 4.39
CA PHE A 311 -14.29 -27.78 2.97
C PHE A 311 -15.27 -28.59 2.10
N PHE A 312 -15.88 -29.65 2.63
CA PHE A 312 -16.91 -30.40 1.92
C PHE A 312 -18.20 -29.58 1.75
N MET A 313 -18.65 -28.92 2.81
CA MET A 313 -19.85 -28.09 2.79
C MET A 313 -19.69 -26.85 1.90
N THR A 314 -18.52 -26.23 1.91
CA THR A 314 -18.25 -25.04 1.10
C THR A 314 -18.07 -25.36 -0.38
N LYS A 315 -17.58 -26.56 -0.72
CA LYS A 315 -17.57 -27.04 -2.10
C LYS A 315 -18.98 -27.14 -2.68
N LYS A 316 -19.96 -27.58 -1.89
CA LYS A 316 -21.38 -27.62 -2.31
C LYS A 316 -21.97 -26.22 -2.58
N LYS A 317 -21.45 -25.20 -1.90
CA LYS A 317 -21.87 -23.79 -2.06
C LYS A 317 -21.01 -23.00 -3.05
N SER A 318 -20.12 -23.66 -3.80
CA SER A 318 -19.24 -23.04 -4.81
C SER A 318 -18.34 -21.92 -4.28
N PHE A 319 -17.94 -21.96 -3.00
CA PHE A 319 -16.99 -21.00 -2.42
C PHE A 319 -15.55 -21.35 -2.83
N ILE A 320 -15.19 -21.02 -4.07
CA ILE A 320 -13.88 -21.33 -4.67
C ILE A 320 -12.73 -20.72 -3.84
N PHE A 321 -12.91 -19.51 -3.29
CA PHE A 321 -11.87 -18.82 -2.52
C PHE A 321 -11.41 -19.59 -1.28
N ILE A 322 -12.25 -20.46 -0.70
CA ILE A 322 -11.90 -21.22 0.50
C ILE A 322 -10.80 -22.23 0.21
N GLN A 323 -10.72 -22.72 -1.02
CA GLN A 323 -9.65 -23.65 -1.44
C GLN A 323 -8.26 -23.01 -1.35
N VAL A 324 -8.16 -21.68 -1.43
CA VAL A 324 -6.89 -20.95 -1.25
C VAL A 324 -6.27 -21.19 0.13
N TYR A 325 -7.11 -21.50 1.13
CA TYR A 325 -6.69 -21.69 2.53
C TYR A 325 -6.61 -23.16 2.95
N LYS A 326 -6.74 -24.10 2.01
CA LYS A 326 -6.79 -25.54 2.30
C LYS A 326 -5.50 -26.05 2.94
N ASP A 327 -4.36 -25.51 2.53
CA ASP A 327 -3.05 -25.99 2.98
C ASP A 327 -2.52 -25.17 4.17
N GLU A 328 -3.26 -24.16 4.62
CA GLU A 328 -2.90 -23.38 5.81
C GLU A 328 -3.03 -24.24 7.07
N GLN A 329 -2.03 -24.13 7.95
CA GLN A 329 -1.96 -24.87 9.21
C GLN A 329 -3.17 -24.56 10.12
N TYR A 330 -3.57 -23.28 10.18
CA TYR A 330 -4.72 -22.80 10.94
C TYR A 330 -5.75 -22.13 10.02
N SER A 331 -6.29 -22.93 9.11
CA SER A 331 -7.23 -22.49 8.07
C SER A 331 -8.50 -21.83 8.62
N GLY A 332 -9.03 -22.29 9.75
CA GLY A 332 -10.24 -21.71 10.35
C GLY A 332 -9.98 -20.32 10.93
N LEU A 333 -8.89 -20.16 11.69
CA LEU A 333 -8.42 -18.89 12.20
C LEU A 333 -8.18 -17.89 11.06
N MET A 334 -7.53 -18.34 10.00
CA MET A 334 -7.25 -17.53 8.81
C MET A 334 -8.53 -17.07 8.09
N LEU A 335 -9.47 -17.98 7.85
CA LEU A 335 -10.75 -17.65 7.20
C LEU A 335 -11.55 -16.61 8.01
N LYS A 336 -11.63 -16.79 9.33
CA LYS A 336 -12.35 -15.84 10.19
C LYS A 336 -11.65 -14.49 10.24
N ALA A 337 -10.33 -14.49 10.37
CA ALA A 337 -9.53 -13.26 10.36
C ALA A 337 -9.70 -12.48 9.05
N MET A 338 -9.66 -13.17 7.91
CA MET A 338 -9.84 -12.56 6.59
C MET A 338 -11.22 -11.92 6.44
N ILE A 339 -12.31 -12.61 6.79
CA ILE A 339 -13.67 -12.04 6.62
C ILE A 339 -13.86 -10.84 7.55
N LEU A 340 -13.40 -10.94 8.79
CA LEU A 340 -13.51 -9.85 9.75
C LEU A 340 -12.65 -8.64 9.36
N ASP A 341 -11.50 -8.87 8.74
CA ASP A 341 -10.67 -7.82 8.15
C ASP A 341 -11.40 -7.13 6.98
N MET A 342 -12.04 -7.88 6.09
CA MET A 342 -12.84 -7.28 5.00
C MET A 342 -14.02 -6.46 5.53
N ILE A 343 -14.75 -6.97 6.55
CA ILE A 343 -15.83 -6.22 7.21
C ILE A 343 -15.30 -4.91 7.80
N PHE A 344 -14.18 -4.97 8.53
CA PHE A 344 -13.55 -3.78 9.12
C PHE A 344 -13.19 -2.73 8.06
N ASN A 345 -12.69 -3.16 6.89
CA ASN A 345 -12.30 -2.27 5.81
C ASN A 345 -13.50 -1.72 5.00
N LEU A 346 -14.67 -2.38 5.05
CA LEU A 346 -15.92 -1.87 4.46
C LEU A 346 -16.66 -0.89 5.39
N GLU A 347 -16.40 -0.96 6.69
CA GLU A 347 -16.90 -0.07 7.72
C GLU A 347 -15.76 0.74 8.38
N PRO A 348 -15.10 1.66 7.66
CA PRO A 348 -14.03 2.47 8.21
C PRO A 348 -14.58 3.32 9.38
N LYS A 349 -14.07 3.09 10.59
CA LYS A 349 -14.44 3.83 11.80
C LYS A 349 -13.20 4.54 12.32
N ALA A 350 -13.13 5.85 12.13
CA ALA A 350 -12.12 6.72 12.73
C ALA A 350 -12.70 8.10 13.00
N ASP A 351 -12.27 8.76 14.07
CA ASP A 351 -12.77 10.09 14.44
C ASP A 351 -12.52 11.13 13.35
N VAL A 352 -11.45 10.97 12.58
CA VAL A 352 -11.12 11.83 11.43
C VAL A 352 -12.14 11.77 10.29
N TYR A 353 -12.95 10.71 10.23
CA TYR A 353 -14.00 10.54 9.21
C TYR A 353 -15.35 11.09 9.64
N LYS A 354 -15.54 11.39 10.94
CA LYS A 354 -16.79 11.95 11.43
C LYS A 354 -17.06 13.30 10.81
N ARG A 355 -18.32 13.53 10.43
CA ARG A 355 -18.80 14.81 9.90
C ARG A 355 -20.14 15.16 10.52
N ASP A 356 -20.46 16.45 10.57
CA ASP A 356 -21.77 16.90 11.02
C ASP A 356 -22.89 16.48 10.05
N ASP A 357 -22.56 16.38 8.74
CA ASP A 357 -23.46 15.85 7.71
C ASP A 357 -23.25 14.33 7.52
N PRO A 358 -24.27 13.49 7.81
CA PRO A 358 -24.20 12.05 7.62
C PRO A 358 -23.93 11.62 6.16
N ASN A 359 -24.36 12.41 5.17
CA ASN A 359 -24.11 12.06 3.76
C ASN A 359 -22.64 12.23 3.39
N ALA A 360 -22.00 13.29 3.92
CA ALA A 360 -20.57 13.51 3.75
C ALA A 360 -19.74 12.42 4.47
N GLU A 361 -20.17 11.98 5.66
CA GLU A 361 -19.54 10.85 6.36
C GLU A 361 -19.65 9.55 5.53
N GLU A 362 -20.83 9.25 4.98
CA GLU A 362 -21.05 8.09 4.11
C GLU A 362 -20.23 8.18 2.81
N ALA A 363 -20.07 9.40 2.27
CA ALA A 363 -19.22 9.67 1.11
C ALA A 363 -17.75 9.32 1.39
N ILE A 364 -17.21 9.77 2.53
CA ILE A 364 -15.86 9.42 2.99
C ILE A 364 -15.72 7.91 3.17
N ALA A 365 -16.71 7.25 3.78
CA ALA A 365 -16.68 5.80 3.95
C ALA A 365 -16.64 5.05 2.61
N CYS A 366 -17.28 5.57 1.57
CA CYS A 366 -17.22 5.02 0.21
C CYS A 366 -15.85 5.24 -0.46
N VAL A 367 -15.23 6.40 -0.28
CA VAL A 367 -13.86 6.69 -0.76
C VAL A 367 -12.88 5.69 -0.14
N GLU A 368 -12.94 5.55 1.19
CA GLU A 368 -12.11 4.62 1.95
C GLU A 368 -12.34 3.18 1.47
N ALA A 369 -13.58 2.68 1.47
CA ALA A 369 -13.88 1.30 1.12
C ALA A 369 -13.41 0.93 -0.31
N LEU A 370 -13.50 1.86 -1.28
CA LEU A 370 -12.98 1.62 -2.62
C LEU A 370 -11.45 1.56 -2.64
N ALA A 371 -10.76 2.43 -1.90
CA ALA A 371 -9.31 2.41 -1.76
C ALA A 371 -8.79 1.15 -1.03
N ARG A 372 -9.63 0.51 -0.19
CA ARG A 372 -9.29 -0.78 0.45
C ARG A 372 -9.27 -1.96 -0.52
N VAL A 373 -9.87 -1.88 -1.70
CA VAL A 373 -9.90 -3.00 -2.66
C VAL A 373 -8.49 -3.49 -3.05
N PRO A 374 -7.57 -2.65 -3.56
CA PRO A 374 -6.18 -3.08 -3.85
C PRO A 374 -5.45 -3.57 -2.60
N GLN A 375 -5.66 -2.95 -1.44
CA GLN A 375 -5.12 -3.43 -0.16
C GLN A 375 -5.55 -4.87 0.13
N GLN A 376 -6.84 -5.18 0.00
CA GLN A 376 -7.36 -6.53 0.24
C GLN A 376 -6.86 -7.54 -0.79
N VAL A 377 -6.65 -7.14 -2.04
CA VAL A 377 -5.98 -7.98 -3.05
C VAL A 377 -4.55 -8.34 -2.65
N ILE A 378 -3.78 -7.38 -2.17
CA ILE A 378 -2.40 -7.60 -1.71
C ILE A 378 -2.36 -8.55 -0.50
N LYS A 379 -3.31 -8.41 0.43
CA LYS A 379 -3.43 -9.26 1.64
C LYS A 379 -3.93 -10.67 1.34
N TRP A 380 -5.01 -10.79 0.56
CA TRP A 380 -5.80 -12.01 0.46
C TRP A 380 -5.86 -12.64 -0.94
N GLY A 381 -5.43 -11.89 -1.96
CA GLY A 381 -5.40 -12.30 -3.36
C GLY A 381 -6.68 -11.96 -4.10
N HIS A 382 -6.56 -11.82 -5.44
CA HIS A 382 -7.68 -11.43 -6.29
C HIS A 382 -8.89 -12.37 -6.19
N ILE A 383 -8.68 -13.69 -6.10
CA ILE A 383 -9.78 -14.67 -6.05
C ILE A 383 -10.64 -14.45 -4.80
N THR A 384 -10.00 -14.25 -3.64
CA THR A 384 -10.70 -14.02 -2.37
C THR A 384 -11.42 -12.68 -2.38
N THR A 385 -10.72 -11.60 -2.76
CA THR A 385 -11.32 -10.26 -2.78
C THR A 385 -12.48 -10.17 -3.77
N MET A 386 -12.36 -10.75 -4.96
CA MET A 386 -13.44 -10.79 -5.96
C MET A 386 -14.66 -11.61 -5.49
N ALA A 387 -14.44 -12.66 -4.71
CA ALA A 387 -15.56 -13.47 -4.21
C ALA A 387 -16.33 -12.78 -3.07
N ILE A 388 -15.64 -12.04 -2.22
CA ILE A 388 -16.21 -11.45 -1.01
C ILE A 388 -16.63 -9.99 -1.25
N MET A 389 -15.71 -9.15 -1.71
CA MET A 389 -15.92 -7.74 -2.07
C MET A 389 -16.22 -7.59 -3.57
N ARG A 390 -17.12 -8.41 -4.11
CA ARG A 390 -17.38 -8.53 -5.55
C ARG A 390 -17.69 -7.20 -6.22
N ASP A 391 -18.55 -6.38 -5.61
CA ASP A 391 -19.13 -5.23 -6.28
C ASP A 391 -18.12 -4.06 -6.30
N LEU A 392 -17.42 -3.81 -5.19
CA LEU A 392 -16.32 -2.85 -5.15
C LEU A 392 -15.10 -3.34 -5.95
N TYR A 393 -14.79 -4.65 -5.95
CA TYR A 393 -13.75 -5.22 -6.81
C TYR A 393 -14.06 -4.97 -8.29
N TYR A 394 -15.32 -5.18 -8.69
CA TYR A 394 -15.77 -4.89 -10.05
C TYR A 394 -15.61 -3.41 -10.38
N ILE A 395 -16.05 -2.50 -9.51
CA ILE A 395 -15.89 -1.05 -9.74
C ILE A 395 -14.40 -0.70 -9.89
N TYR A 396 -13.53 -1.18 -9.00
CA TYR A 396 -12.10 -0.87 -9.08
C TYR A 396 -11.47 -1.41 -10.37
N TYR A 397 -11.57 -2.71 -10.65
CA TYR A 397 -10.86 -3.33 -11.77
C TYR A 397 -11.55 -3.22 -13.14
N LYS A 398 -12.86 -2.91 -13.18
CA LYS A 398 -13.63 -2.78 -14.43
C LYS A 398 -14.12 -1.38 -14.73
N GLN A 399 -13.97 -0.42 -13.81
CA GLN A 399 -14.32 0.98 -14.07
C GLN A 399 -13.13 1.91 -13.78
N VAL A 400 -12.54 1.85 -12.58
CA VAL A 400 -11.43 2.75 -12.19
C VAL A 400 -10.18 2.47 -13.05
N ILE A 401 -9.66 1.24 -13.02
CA ILE A 401 -8.44 0.89 -13.77
C ILE A 401 -8.60 1.15 -15.29
N PRO A 402 -9.69 0.71 -15.97
CA PRO A 402 -9.89 1.04 -17.37
C PRO A 402 -10.00 2.54 -17.65
N SER A 403 -10.64 3.30 -16.77
CA SER A 403 -10.69 4.77 -16.89
C SER A 403 -9.29 5.37 -16.81
N LEU A 404 -8.42 4.91 -15.90
CA LEU A 404 -7.05 5.40 -15.82
C LEU A 404 -6.25 5.07 -17.08
N ILE A 405 -6.46 3.90 -17.66
CA ILE A 405 -5.82 3.49 -18.93
C ILE A 405 -6.28 4.42 -20.07
N ASP A 406 -7.59 4.59 -20.24
CA ASP A 406 -8.16 5.46 -21.27
C ASP A 406 -7.64 6.90 -21.15
N ARG A 407 -7.68 7.48 -19.94
CA ARG A 407 -7.17 8.84 -19.73
C ARG A 407 -5.67 8.94 -20.00
N TYR A 408 -4.88 7.95 -19.58
CA TYR A 408 -3.44 7.96 -19.80
C TYR A 408 -3.10 7.94 -21.29
N GLN A 409 -3.79 7.09 -22.06
CA GLN A 409 -3.62 6.99 -23.50
C GLN A 409 -3.98 8.31 -24.20
N ASN A 410 -5.07 8.97 -23.78
CA ASN A 410 -5.48 10.26 -24.33
C ASN A 410 -4.47 11.38 -24.04
N VAL A 411 -3.97 11.47 -22.80
CA VAL A 411 -3.03 12.53 -22.39
C VAL A 411 -1.64 12.34 -23.00
N THR A 412 -1.14 11.11 -23.06
CA THR A 412 0.22 10.82 -23.55
C THR A 412 0.28 10.57 -25.05
N GLY A 413 -0.86 10.28 -25.70
CA GLY A 413 -0.92 9.80 -27.08
C GLY A 413 -0.36 8.39 -27.28
N GLN A 414 0.02 7.68 -26.20
CA GLN A 414 0.65 6.36 -26.26
C GLN A 414 -0.33 5.26 -25.86
N SER A 415 -0.43 4.20 -26.68
CA SER A 415 -1.24 3.03 -26.33
C SER A 415 -0.60 2.26 -25.17
N TYR A 416 -1.30 2.21 -24.04
CA TYR A 416 -0.93 1.37 -22.91
C TYR A 416 -1.37 -0.09 -23.09
N MET A 417 -0.42 -1.02 -22.99
CA MET A 417 -0.67 -2.45 -22.84
C MET A 417 0.26 -3.01 -21.76
N ARG A 418 -0.30 -3.83 -20.87
CA ARG A 418 0.44 -4.40 -19.75
C ARG A 418 1.51 -5.37 -20.25
N ASN A 419 2.74 -5.23 -19.75
CA ASN A 419 3.81 -6.18 -20.02
C ASN A 419 3.91 -7.18 -18.84
N LEU A 420 3.65 -8.46 -19.14
CA LEU A 420 3.65 -9.55 -18.17
C LEU A 420 4.96 -10.35 -18.17
N ASP A 421 5.91 -9.99 -19.02
CA ASP A 421 7.21 -10.65 -19.10
C ASP A 421 8.02 -10.38 -17.84
N TYR A 422 8.82 -11.38 -17.47
CA TYR A 422 9.76 -11.27 -16.37
C TYR A 422 11.13 -10.85 -16.89
N VAL A 423 11.87 -10.15 -16.04
CA VAL A 423 13.26 -9.80 -16.30
C VAL A 423 14.08 -11.08 -16.56
N ASN A 424 14.98 -11.01 -17.54
CA ASN A 424 15.82 -12.15 -17.91
C ASN A 424 16.71 -12.59 -16.73
N THR A 425 16.58 -13.85 -16.35
CA THR A 425 17.32 -14.43 -15.22
C THR A 425 18.74 -14.82 -15.63
N THR A 426 19.74 -14.29 -14.95
CA THR A 426 21.14 -14.67 -15.17
C THR A 426 21.43 -16.07 -14.63
N ILE A 427 22.39 -16.79 -15.23
CA ILE A 427 22.83 -18.12 -14.77
C ILE A 427 23.32 -18.05 -13.31
N ARG A 428 24.05 -16.98 -12.97
CA ARG A 428 24.53 -16.72 -11.61
C ARG A 428 23.38 -16.59 -10.61
N TYR A 429 22.32 -15.87 -10.97
CA TYR A 429 21.13 -15.73 -10.12
C TYR A 429 20.42 -17.07 -9.93
N LYS A 430 20.25 -17.86 -11.00
CA LYS A 430 19.67 -19.22 -10.91
C LYS A 430 20.45 -20.12 -9.94
N LEU A 431 21.78 -20.08 -10.00
CA LEU A 431 22.65 -20.82 -9.09
C LEU A 431 22.49 -20.32 -7.64
N LYS A 432 22.52 -19.00 -7.40
CA LYS A 432 22.31 -18.39 -6.07
C LYS A 432 20.97 -18.84 -5.45
N LYS A 433 19.89 -18.87 -6.24
CA LYS A 433 18.56 -19.30 -5.81
C LYS A 433 18.51 -20.78 -5.46
N LEU A 434 19.22 -21.63 -6.19
CA LEU A 434 19.36 -23.05 -5.87
C LEU A 434 20.00 -23.24 -4.49
N PHE A 435 21.10 -22.53 -4.20
CA PHE A 435 21.78 -22.61 -2.90
C PHE A 435 20.96 -22.03 -1.74
N MET A 436 20.15 -20.99 -1.98
CA MET A 436 19.18 -20.50 -0.99
C MET A 436 18.06 -21.50 -0.72
N PHE A 437 17.60 -22.26 -1.73
CA PHE A 437 16.60 -23.32 -1.54
C PHE A 437 17.08 -24.44 -0.59
N PHE A 438 18.39 -24.71 -0.55
CA PHE A 438 19.01 -25.66 0.38
C PHE A 438 19.18 -25.10 1.80
N LYS A 439 19.23 -23.77 1.98
CA LYS A 439 19.08 -23.12 3.28
C LYS A 439 17.59 -22.89 3.55
N LYS A 440 16.93 -23.92 4.04
CA LYS A 440 15.49 -23.93 4.32
C LYS A 440 15.13 -23.03 5.52
N ASP A 441 15.35 -21.72 5.39
CA ASP A 441 14.60 -20.72 6.16
C ASP A 441 13.22 -20.60 5.50
N SER A 442 12.44 -21.67 5.69
CA SER A 442 11.02 -21.70 5.36
C SER A 442 10.38 -20.37 5.77
N LEU A 443 9.85 -19.69 4.76
CA LEU A 443 9.03 -18.49 4.87
C LEU A 443 7.99 -18.65 5.99
N PRO A 444 7.62 -17.56 6.68
CA PRO A 444 6.51 -17.62 7.63
C PRO A 444 5.27 -18.12 6.85
N SER A 445 4.76 -19.28 7.26
CA SER A 445 3.41 -19.70 6.90
C SER A 445 2.45 -18.59 7.27
N ARG A 446 1.40 -18.38 6.47
CA ARG A 446 0.37 -17.38 6.76
C ARG A 446 -0.38 -17.83 8.03
N GLU A 447 0.18 -17.54 9.20
CA GLU A 447 -0.44 -17.83 10.49
C GLU A 447 -0.99 -16.53 11.06
N VAL A 448 -2.31 -16.50 11.33
CA VAL A 448 -2.96 -15.47 12.17
C VAL A 448 -2.94 -15.90 13.63
#